data_AF-A0A3C1CJ28-F1
#
_entry.id   AF-A0A3C1CJ28-F1
#
_cell.length_a   1.000
_cell.length_b   1.000
_cell.length_c   1.000
_cell.angle_alpha   90.00
_cell.angle_beta   90.00
_cell.angle_gamma   90.00
#
_symmetry.space_group_name_H-M   'P 1'
#
loop_
_entity.id
_entity.type
_entity.pdbx_description
1 polymer ?
#
loop_
_entity_poly.entity_id
_entity_poly.type
_entity_poly.pdbx_seq_one_letter_code
_entity_poly.pdbx_strand_id
1 'polypeptide(L)'
;MPAQGTIVVDAASPQGAGSWTQVWHSYIDPSQPPSDTTFSITPAGYAVVSEVIRMAGQTFTCTFTSPMLVVNWPPTVGHQFSGAANCGSFTVQASGSITGTQQTTVGGSSVTAYVVTTNVTTSGSVSSTSSETDWVDTVHDLDVRQQSHEKGTYQGVAFQSDVTRILDSTQPG
;
A
#
# COMPACT_ATOMS: atom_id res chain seq x y z
N MET A 1 13.95 -12.50 -13.04
CA MET A 1 13.68 -11.45 -12.06
C MET A 1 12.58 -10.58 -12.65
N PRO A 2 11.52 -10.23 -11.91
CA PRO A 2 10.47 -9.33 -12.38
C PRO A 2 11.05 -7.99 -12.86
N ALA A 3 10.35 -7.29 -13.76
CA ALA A 3 10.77 -5.97 -14.22
C ALA A 3 10.67 -4.94 -13.08
N GLN A 4 11.39 -3.81 -13.20
CA GLN A 4 11.20 -2.68 -12.29
C GLN A 4 9.73 -2.23 -12.28
N GLY A 5 9.22 -1.91 -11.09
CA GLY A 5 7.83 -1.51 -10.86
C GLY A 5 6.85 -2.68 -10.77
N THR A 6 7.31 -3.93 -10.89
CA THR A 6 6.41 -5.10 -10.80
C THR A 6 5.98 -5.35 -9.36
N ILE A 7 4.69 -5.60 -9.16
CA ILE A 7 4.17 -6.21 -7.93
C ILE A 7 3.96 -7.70 -8.19
N VAL A 8 4.55 -8.55 -7.35
CA VAL A 8 4.29 -9.99 -7.32
C VAL A 8 3.50 -10.31 -6.07
N VAL A 9 2.38 -11.00 -6.22
CA VAL A 9 1.48 -11.32 -5.10
C VAL A 9 1.59 -12.81 -4.79
N ASP A 10 1.94 -13.13 -3.56
CA ASP A 10 1.95 -14.51 -3.08
C ASP A 10 0.54 -15.11 -3.03
N ALA A 11 0.45 -16.43 -3.11
CA ALA A 11 -0.79 -17.13 -2.87
C ALA A 11 -1.31 -16.81 -1.45
N ALA A 12 -2.61 -16.52 -1.35
CA ALA A 12 -3.24 -16.24 -0.06
C ALA A 12 -3.10 -17.44 0.89
N SER A 13 -2.65 -17.18 2.11
CA SER A 13 -2.45 -18.19 3.15
C SER A 13 -3.61 -18.16 4.15
N PRO A 14 -4.42 -19.22 4.27
CA PRO A 14 -5.61 -19.22 5.12
C PRO A 14 -5.24 -19.11 6.61
N GLN A 15 -5.97 -18.27 7.33
CA GLN A 15 -5.84 -18.06 8.78
C GLN A 15 -7.05 -18.61 9.57
N GLY A 16 -8.01 -19.24 8.87
CA GLY A 16 -9.27 -19.74 9.45
C GLY A 16 -10.42 -18.74 9.33
N ALA A 17 -11.66 -19.20 9.55
CA ALA A 17 -12.88 -18.38 9.57
C ALA A 17 -13.05 -17.39 8.38
N GLY A 18 -12.62 -17.77 7.18
CA GLY A 18 -12.71 -16.90 5.99
C GLY A 18 -11.70 -15.74 5.99
N SER A 19 -10.63 -15.85 6.78
CA SER A 19 -9.53 -14.89 6.81
C SER A 19 -8.29 -15.47 6.16
N TRP A 20 -7.50 -14.62 5.51
CA TRP A 20 -6.26 -14.97 4.84
C TRP A 20 -5.20 -13.90 5.07
N THR A 21 -3.93 -14.32 4.99
CA THR A 21 -2.79 -13.41 4.90
C THR A 21 -2.29 -13.42 3.46
N GLN A 22 -1.92 -12.26 2.94
CA GLN A 22 -1.33 -12.13 1.61
C GLN A 22 -0.12 -11.22 1.67
N VAL A 23 0.95 -11.58 0.96
CA VAL A 23 2.17 -10.76 0.87
C VAL A 23 2.31 -10.25 -0.56
N TRP A 24 2.50 -8.94 -0.68
CA TRP A 24 2.71 -8.26 -1.95
C TRP A 24 4.17 -7.80 -2.01
N HIS A 25 4.87 -8.16 -3.07
CA HIS A 25 6.28 -7.87 -3.30
C HIS A 25 6.44 -6.79 -4.37
N SER A 26 6.86 -5.59 -3.98
CA SER A 26 7.12 -4.45 -4.87
C SER A 26 8.59 -4.39 -5.27
N TYR A 27 8.90 -4.68 -6.54
CA TYR A 27 10.26 -4.64 -7.09
C TYR A 27 10.59 -3.25 -7.65
N ILE A 28 11.19 -2.38 -6.83
CA ILE A 28 11.64 -1.03 -7.28
C ILE A 28 12.97 -1.10 -8.03
N ASP A 29 13.86 -2.01 -7.64
CA ASP A 29 15.10 -2.34 -8.34
C ASP A 29 15.13 -3.87 -8.52
N PRO A 30 15.10 -4.40 -9.76
CA PRO A 30 15.06 -5.83 -10.00
C PRO A 30 16.34 -6.55 -9.58
N SER A 31 17.43 -5.83 -9.30
CA SER A 31 18.68 -6.40 -8.77
C SER A 31 18.70 -6.56 -7.25
N GLN A 32 17.71 -6.01 -6.55
CA GLN A 32 17.58 -6.04 -5.10
C GLN A 32 16.38 -6.89 -4.66
N PRO A 33 16.37 -7.38 -3.41
CA PRO A 33 15.14 -7.93 -2.83
C PRO A 33 14.00 -6.90 -2.85
N PRO A 34 12.74 -7.31 -3.08
CA PRO A 34 11.59 -6.41 -3.17
C PRO A 34 11.30 -5.73 -1.82
N SER A 35 10.50 -4.67 -1.80
CA SER A 35 9.80 -4.27 -0.57
C SER A 35 8.53 -5.09 -0.42
N ASP A 36 8.14 -5.44 0.81
CA ASP A 36 7.03 -6.35 1.07
C ASP A 36 5.93 -5.63 1.85
N THR A 37 4.66 -5.85 1.49
CA THR A 37 3.51 -5.42 2.29
C THR A 37 2.70 -6.65 2.65
N THR A 38 2.47 -6.86 3.95
CA THR A 38 1.65 -7.97 4.45
C THR A 38 0.25 -7.47 4.77
N PHE A 39 -0.73 -8.07 4.11
CA PHE A 39 -2.14 -7.80 4.32
C PHE A 39 -2.80 -8.92 5.12
N SER A 40 -3.72 -8.55 6.00
CA SER A 40 -4.75 -9.43 6.54
C SER A 40 -6.06 -9.12 5.82
N ILE A 41 -6.62 -10.13 5.18
CA ILE A 41 -7.87 -10.05 4.45
C ILE A 41 -8.89 -10.83 5.26
N THR A 42 -10.00 -10.19 5.61
CA THR A 42 -11.08 -10.76 6.42
C THR A 42 -12.42 -10.44 5.76
N PRO A 43 -13.53 -11.06 6.20
CA PRO A 43 -14.85 -10.66 5.71
C PRO A 43 -15.19 -9.18 5.95
N ALA A 44 -14.45 -8.49 6.84
CA ALA A 44 -14.67 -7.08 7.15
C ALA A 44 -13.90 -6.10 6.25
N GLY A 45 -12.87 -6.54 5.54
CA GLY A 45 -11.97 -5.62 4.83
C GLY A 45 -10.55 -6.16 4.65
N TYR A 46 -9.71 -5.39 3.96
CA TYR A 46 -8.27 -5.62 3.90
C TYR A 46 -7.55 -4.64 4.84
N ALA A 47 -6.64 -5.19 5.63
CA ALA A 47 -5.88 -4.45 6.60
C ALA A 47 -4.37 -4.62 6.37
N VAL A 48 -3.62 -3.52 6.47
CA VAL A 48 -2.14 -3.58 6.45
C VAL A 48 -1.66 -4.02 7.83
N VAL A 49 -0.84 -5.07 7.87
CA VAL A 49 -0.29 -5.64 9.11
C VAL A 49 1.15 -5.21 9.32
N SER A 50 1.95 -5.28 8.25
CA SER A 50 3.35 -4.92 8.29
C SER A 50 3.87 -4.57 6.90
N GLU A 51 4.99 -3.86 6.89
CA GLU A 51 5.75 -3.54 5.70
C GLU A 51 7.24 -3.82 5.93
N VAL A 52 7.90 -4.31 4.90
CA VAL A 52 9.36 -4.36 4.82
C VAL A 52 9.80 -3.43 3.71
N ILE A 53 10.33 -2.28 4.09
CA ILE A 53 10.77 -1.24 3.17
C ILE A 53 12.26 -1.42 2.91
N ARG A 54 12.63 -1.57 1.64
CA ARG A 54 14.03 -1.71 1.21
C ARG A 54 14.42 -0.58 0.28
N MET A 55 15.36 0.26 0.73
CA MET A 55 15.80 1.44 -0.01
C MET A 55 17.24 1.79 0.35
N ALA A 56 18.05 2.14 -0.66
CA ALA A 56 19.44 2.59 -0.49
C ALA A 56 20.30 1.66 0.39
N GLY A 57 20.11 0.34 0.26
CA GLY A 57 20.85 -0.68 1.02
C GLY A 57 20.39 -0.84 2.47
N GLN A 58 19.33 -0.16 2.90
CA GLN A 58 18.73 -0.33 4.22
C GLN A 58 17.42 -1.13 4.14
N THR A 59 17.10 -1.82 5.24
CA THR A 59 15.86 -2.56 5.41
C THR A 59 15.19 -2.08 6.69
N PHE A 60 13.94 -1.65 6.58
CA PHE A 60 13.10 -1.28 7.71
C PHE A 60 11.91 -2.21 7.77
N THR A 61 11.70 -2.84 8.92
CA THR A 61 10.49 -3.64 9.17
C THR A 61 9.55 -2.81 10.02
N CYS A 62 8.45 -2.38 9.43
CA CYS A 62 7.39 -1.62 10.07
C CYS A 62 6.26 -2.56 10.46
N THR A 63 5.94 -2.66 11.75
CA THR A 63 4.81 -3.47 12.23
C THR A 63 3.74 -2.55 12.80
N PHE A 64 2.52 -2.67 12.28
CA PHE A 64 1.38 -1.92 12.80
C PHE A 64 0.98 -2.45 14.18
N THR A 65 0.69 -1.54 15.11
CA THR A 65 0.28 -1.87 16.49
C THR A 65 -1.00 -2.69 16.50
N SER A 66 -1.86 -2.46 15.52
CA SER A 66 -3.05 -3.24 15.18
C SER A 66 -3.19 -3.21 13.65
N PRO A 67 -3.69 -4.28 13.00
CA PRO A 67 -3.96 -4.24 11.56
C PRO A 67 -4.78 -3.01 11.18
N MET A 68 -4.27 -2.20 10.25
CA MET A 68 -4.92 -0.97 9.81
C MET A 68 -5.91 -1.28 8.69
N LEU A 69 -7.21 -1.26 8.98
CA LEU A 69 -8.28 -1.55 8.00
C LEU A 69 -8.44 -0.41 6.99
N VAL A 70 -7.72 -0.47 5.88
CA VAL A 70 -7.68 0.60 4.87
C VAL A 70 -8.96 0.65 4.05
N VAL A 71 -9.54 -0.51 3.73
CA VAL A 71 -10.85 -0.62 3.08
C VAL A 71 -11.69 -1.67 3.77
N ASN A 72 -12.95 -1.32 3.97
CA ASN A 72 -13.98 -2.20 4.52
C ASN A 72 -14.70 -2.98 3.40
N TRP A 73 -15.31 -4.12 3.76
CA TRP A 73 -16.24 -4.85 2.89
C TRP A 73 -17.67 -4.85 3.48
N PRO A 74 -18.69 -4.43 2.71
CA PRO A 74 -18.57 -3.74 1.42
C PRO A 74 -17.89 -2.36 1.58
N PRO A 75 -17.18 -1.86 0.57
CA PRO A 75 -16.53 -0.55 0.67
C PRO A 75 -17.55 0.58 0.74
N THR A 76 -17.30 1.55 1.61
CA THR A 76 -18.20 2.69 1.80
C THR A 76 -17.45 4.01 1.75
N VAL A 77 -17.90 4.92 0.87
CA VAL A 77 -17.43 6.32 0.87
C VAL A 77 -17.67 6.94 2.25
N GLY A 78 -16.66 7.62 2.78
CA GLY A 78 -16.63 8.17 4.13
C GLY A 78 -16.05 7.23 5.18
N HIS A 79 -15.73 5.96 4.85
CA HIS A 79 -14.97 5.08 5.75
C HIS A 79 -13.63 5.74 6.08
N GLN A 80 -13.35 5.89 7.37
CA GLN A 80 -12.12 6.48 7.88
C GLN A 80 -11.26 5.39 8.51
N PHE A 81 -9.95 5.56 8.40
CA PHE A 81 -9.00 4.68 9.05
C PHE A 81 -7.81 5.46 9.60
N SER A 82 -7.15 4.85 10.57
CA SER A 82 -5.88 5.31 11.10
C SER A 82 -5.10 4.15 11.65
N GLY A 83 -3.77 4.25 11.61
CA GLY A 83 -2.87 3.24 12.13
C GLY A 83 -1.56 3.85 12.57
N ALA A 84 -0.88 3.16 13.47
CA ALA A 84 0.47 3.49 13.88
C ALA A 84 1.36 2.25 13.77
N ALA A 85 2.54 2.41 13.17
CA ALA A 85 3.53 1.35 13.03
C ALA A 85 4.86 1.75 13.67
N ASN A 86 5.58 0.75 14.15
CA ASN A 86 6.94 0.90 14.67
C ASN A 86 7.91 0.23 13.68
N CYS A 87 8.92 0.99 13.24
CA CYS A 87 9.93 0.56 12.27
C CYS A 87 11.33 0.39 12.90
N GLY A 88 11.39 0.25 14.22
CA GLY A 88 12.61 0.19 15.03
C GLY A 88 13.27 1.53 15.26
N SER A 89 13.66 2.24 14.20
CA SER A 89 14.39 3.51 14.27
C SER A 89 13.53 4.77 14.05
N PHE A 90 12.29 4.58 13.59
CA PHE A 90 11.28 5.61 13.45
C PHE A 90 9.88 5.00 13.65
N THR A 91 8.90 5.86 13.83
CA THR A 91 7.48 5.49 13.89
C THR A 91 6.75 6.06 12.69
N VAL A 92 5.63 5.43 12.35
CA VAL A 92 4.71 5.82 11.28
C VAL A 92 3.35 6.08 11.90
N GLN A 93 2.71 7.18 11.53
CA GLN A 93 1.28 7.39 11.71
C GLN A 93 0.65 7.57 10.35
N ALA A 94 -0.36 6.75 10.06
CA ALA A 94 -1.14 6.82 8.83
C ALA A 94 -2.60 7.12 9.18
N SER A 95 -3.25 7.92 8.35
CA SER A 95 -4.68 8.20 8.45
C SER A 95 -5.26 8.50 7.09
N GLY A 96 -6.54 8.18 6.90
CA GLY A 96 -7.13 8.33 5.58
C GLY A 96 -8.62 8.05 5.54
N SER A 97 -9.15 8.10 4.31
CA SER A 97 -10.54 7.77 4.06
C SER A 97 -10.81 7.33 2.62
N ILE A 98 -11.89 6.58 2.43
CA ILE A 98 -12.49 6.37 1.12
C ILE A 98 -13.27 7.63 0.75
N THR A 99 -12.80 8.39 -0.23
CA THR A 99 -13.33 9.72 -0.58
C THR A 99 -14.38 9.70 -1.69
N GLY A 100 -14.45 8.63 -2.47
CA GLY A 100 -15.39 8.52 -3.57
C GLY A 100 -15.19 7.25 -4.39
N THR A 101 -15.80 7.24 -5.56
CA THR A 101 -15.59 6.23 -6.59
C THR A 101 -15.24 6.91 -7.91
N GLN A 102 -14.50 6.21 -8.77
CA GLN A 102 -14.10 6.68 -10.07
C GLN A 102 -14.09 5.51 -11.07
N GLN A 103 -14.62 5.74 -12.28
CA GLN A 103 -14.43 4.80 -13.38
C GLN A 103 -12.99 4.89 -13.89
N THR A 104 -12.36 3.73 -14.04
CA THR A 104 -11.03 3.58 -14.62
C THR A 104 -10.98 2.36 -15.55
N THR A 105 -9.87 2.15 -16.24
CA THR A 105 -9.70 1.07 -17.21
C THR A 105 -8.49 0.22 -16.84
N VAL A 106 -8.67 -1.09 -16.75
CA VAL A 106 -7.61 -2.08 -16.56
C VAL A 106 -7.72 -3.11 -17.68
N GLY A 107 -6.65 -3.31 -18.45
CA GLY A 107 -6.65 -4.26 -19.57
C GLY A 107 -7.77 -4.02 -20.61
N GLY A 108 -8.19 -2.77 -20.81
CA GLY A 108 -9.28 -2.40 -21.72
C GLY A 108 -10.69 -2.53 -21.11
N SER A 109 -10.84 -3.13 -19.93
CA SER A 109 -12.12 -3.24 -19.23
C SER A 109 -12.37 -2.06 -18.29
N SER A 110 -13.59 -1.52 -18.31
CA SER A 110 -13.98 -0.47 -17.36
C SER A 110 -14.26 -1.08 -15.99
N VAL A 111 -13.64 -0.54 -14.95
CA VAL A 111 -13.84 -0.94 -13.54
C VAL A 111 -14.20 0.28 -12.68
N THR A 112 -15.01 0.06 -11.65
CA THR A 112 -15.32 1.08 -10.64
C THR A 112 -14.31 0.95 -9.51
N ALA A 113 -13.40 1.91 -9.40
CA ALA A 113 -12.43 1.97 -8.33
C ALA A 113 -12.92 2.88 -7.19
N TYR A 114 -12.70 2.46 -5.94
CA TYR A 114 -12.85 3.31 -4.77
C TYR A 114 -11.60 4.17 -4.60
N VAL A 115 -11.78 5.47 -4.39
CA VAL A 115 -10.68 6.42 -4.24
C VAL A 115 -10.33 6.53 -2.76
N VAL A 116 -9.22 5.93 -2.37
CA VAL A 116 -8.68 5.97 -1.01
C VAL A 116 -7.66 7.10 -0.95
N THR A 117 -7.74 7.95 0.08
CA THR A 117 -6.71 8.96 0.35
C THR A 117 -6.05 8.66 1.67
N THR A 118 -4.72 8.71 1.69
CA THR A 118 -3.90 8.38 2.86
C THR A 118 -2.91 9.50 3.11
N ASN A 119 -2.76 9.90 4.36
CA ASN A 119 -1.69 10.77 4.82
C ASN A 119 -0.81 9.96 5.77
N VAL A 120 0.50 9.99 5.54
CA VAL A 120 1.48 9.30 6.36
C VAL A 120 2.45 10.33 6.93
N THR A 121 2.77 10.18 8.20
CA THR A 121 3.84 10.92 8.86
C THR A 121 4.82 9.94 9.47
N THR A 122 6.11 10.22 9.31
CA THR A 122 7.18 9.46 9.93
C THR A 122 7.93 10.33 10.93
N SER A 123 8.39 9.73 12.03
CA SER A 123 9.10 10.44 13.10
C SER A 123 10.20 9.58 13.72
N GLY A 124 11.43 10.09 13.75
CA GLY A 124 12.60 9.39 14.29
C GLY A 124 13.82 9.60 13.40
N SER A 125 14.53 8.52 13.06
CA SER A 125 15.67 8.56 12.12
C SER A 125 15.29 9.06 10.72
N VAL A 126 14.02 8.84 10.33
CA VAL A 126 13.33 9.43 9.19
C VAL A 126 12.26 10.38 9.71
N SER A 127 12.17 11.58 9.14
CA SER A 127 11.05 12.49 9.37
C SER A 127 10.49 12.96 8.05
N SER A 128 9.27 12.52 7.72
CA SER A 128 8.61 12.80 6.46
C SER A 128 7.10 12.98 6.62
N THR A 129 6.51 13.61 5.62
CA THR A 129 5.08 13.66 5.39
C THR A 129 4.83 13.17 3.97
N SER A 130 3.89 12.24 3.80
CA SER A 130 3.40 11.85 2.48
C SER A 130 1.89 11.94 2.41
N SER A 131 1.41 12.20 1.20
CA SER A 131 0.01 12.08 0.81
C SER A 131 -0.06 11.09 -0.34
N GLU A 132 -0.99 10.15 -0.25
CA GLU A 132 -1.21 9.10 -1.22
C GLU A 132 -2.68 9.04 -1.61
N THR A 133 -2.94 8.70 -2.87
CA THR A 133 -4.27 8.43 -3.40
C THR A 133 -4.22 7.14 -4.19
N ASP A 134 -5.05 6.18 -3.79
CA ASP A 134 -5.14 4.85 -4.38
C ASP A 134 -6.51 4.66 -5.00
N TRP A 135 -6.57 3.98 -6.14
CA TRP A 135 -7.80 3.63 -6.84
C TRP A 135 -7.97 2.12 -6.75
N VAL A 136 -8.81 1.69 -5.82
CA VAL A 136 -8.91 0.28 -5.46
C VAL A 136 -10.12 -0.36 -6.13
N ASP A 137 -9.87 -1.37 -6.97
CA ASP A 137 -10.90 -2.25 -7.50
C ASP A 137 -11.15 -3.40 -6.52
N THR A 138 -12.25 -3.30 -5.80
CA THR A 138 -12.62 -4.26 -4.74
C THR A 138 -13.35 -5.49 -5.27
N VAL A 139 -13.59 -5.58 -6.59
CA VAL A 139 -14.09 -6.81 -7.22
C VAL A 139 -12.92 -7.78 -7.45
N HIS A 140 -11.75 -7.23 -7.76
CA HIS A 140 -10.53 -8.01 -8.04
C HIS A 140 -9.49 -7.93 -6.91
N ASP A 141 -9.76 -7.16 -5.85
CA ASP A 141 -8.86 -6.90 -4.72
C ASP A 141 -7.50 -6.31 -5.14
N LEU A 142 -7.52 -5.36 -6.09
CA LEU A 142 -6.32 -4.77 -6.68
C LEU A 142 -6.33 -3.24 -6.58
N ASP A 143 -5.16 -2.67 -6.33
CA ASP A 143 -4.92 -1.26 -6.59
C ASP A 143 -4.60 -1.06 -8.07
N VAL A 144 -5.45 -0.30 -8.76
CA VAL A 144 -5.35 -0.09 -10.21
C VAL A 144 -4.55 1.17 -10.56
N ARG A 145 -4.38 2.08 -9.59
CA ARG A 145 -3.59 3.29 -9.75
C ARG A 145 -3.25 3.81 -8.36
N GLN A 146 -2.01 4.26 -8.20
CA GLN A 146 -1.54 4.95 -7.02
C GLN A 146 -0.88 6.26 -7.43
N GLN A 147 -1.09 7.30 -6.65
CA GLN A 147 -0.34 8.56 -6.71
C GLN A 147 0.14 8.91 -5.33
N SER A 148 1.43 9.16 -5.18
CA SER A 148 2.00 9.59 -3.91
C SER A 148 2.97 10.74 -4.07
N HIS A 149 2.93 11.61 -3.07
CA HIS A 149 3.80 12.76 -2.91
C HIS A 149 4.42 12.66 -1.52
N GLU A 150 5.74 12.62 -1.42
CA GLU A 150 6.45 12.54 -0.15
C GLU A 150 7.54 13.60 -0.09
N LYS A 151 7.72 14.18 1.10
CA LYS A 151 8.89 14.99 1.42
C LYS A 151 9.36 14.71 2.83
N GLY A 152 10.66 14.79 3.06
CA GLY A 152 11.20 14.54 4.38
C GLY A 152 12.69 14.76 4.50
N THR A 153 13.23 14.23 5.59
CA THR A 153 14.65 14.23 5.91
C THR A 153 15.06 12.87 6.45
N TYR A 154 16.25 12.42 6.07
CA TYR A 154 16.90 11.23 6.60
C TYR A 154 18.36 11.55 6.91
N GLN A 155 18.77 11.37 8.18
CA GLN A 155 20.12 11.75 8.64
C GLN A 155 20.53 13.20 8.25
N GLY A 156 19.58 14.13 8.27
CA GLY A 156 19.80 15.53 7.91
C GLY A 156 19.82 15.83 6.41
N VAL A 157 19.72 14.81 5.54
CA VAL A 157 19.60 15.00 4.08
C VAL A 157 18.12 15.08 3.72
N ALA A 158 17.72 16.17 3.04
CA ALA A 158 16.37 16.36 2.57
C ALA A 158 16.08 15.51 1.32
N PHE A 159 14.85 15.04 1.19
CA PHE A 159 14.36 14.31 0.03
C PHE A 159 12.93 14.71 -0.33
N GLN A 160 12.58 14.47 -1.58
CA GLN A 160 11.22 14.57 -2.09
C GLN A 160 11.00 13.49 -3.14
N SER A 161 9.76 13.03 -3.28
CA SER A 161 9.37 12.00 -4.21
C SER A 161 7.96 12.26 -4.71
N ASP A 162 7.77 12.09 -6.02
CA ASP A 162 6.47 12.11 -6.68
C ASP A 162 6.38 10.82 -7.51
N VAL A 163 5.43 9.96 -7.17
CA VAL A 163 5.28 8.65 -7.80
C VAL A 163 3.87 8.51 -8.34
N THR A 164 3.75 7.98 -9.55
CA THR A 164 2.49 7.46 -10.08
C THR A 164 2.72 6.02 -10.51
N ARG A 165 1.88 5.11 -10.03
CA ARG A 165 1.83 3.72 -10.47
C ARG A 165 0.48 3.48 -11.11
N ILE A 166 0.46 2.70 -12.18
CA ILE A 166 -0.74 2.31 -12.89
C ILE A 166 -0.63 0.82 -13.12
N LEU A 167 -1.66 0.08 -12.74
CA LEU A 167 -1.74 -1.34 -13.01
C LEU A 167 -1.94 -1.54 -14.52
N ASP A 168 -1.03 -2.29 -15.13
CA ASP A 168 -1.17 -2.72 -16.52
C ASP A 168 -1.46 -4.23 -16.57
N SER A 169 -2.35 -4.62 -17.48
CA SER A 169 -2.65 -6.03 -17.72
C SER A 169 -1.74 -6.58 -18.80
N THR A 170 -1.00 -7.64 -18.47
CA THR A 170 -0.16 -8.35 -19.45
C THR A 170 -0.94 -9.36 -20.30
N GLN A 171 -2.25 -9.51 -20.06
CA GLN A 171 -3.17 -10.29 -20.88
C GLN A 171 -4.18 -9.35 -21.56
N PRO A 172 -4.39 -9.46 -22.88
CA PRO A 172 -5.49 -8.76 -23.54
C PRO A 172 -6.83 -9.26 -22.99
N GLY A 173 -7.74 -8.34 -22.67
CA GLY A 173 -9.14 -8.65 -22.39
C GLY A 173 -9.91 -9.07 -23.64
#